data_AF-A0A423GDD2-F1
#
_entry.id   AF-A0A423GDD2-F1
#
_cell.length_a   1.000
_cell.length_b   1.000
_cell.length_c   1.000
_cell.angle_alpha   90.00
_cell.angle_beta   90.00
_cell.angle_gamma   90.00
#
_symmetry.space_group_name_H-M   'P 1'
#
loop_
_entity.id
_entity.type
_entity.pdbx_description
1 polymer ?
#
loop_
_entity_poly.entity_id
_entity_poly.type
_entity_poly.pdbx_seq_one_letter_code
_entity_poly.pdbx_strand_id
1 'polypeptide(L)'
;MTMDKQKLQKLLWAEAASFRADCADWKRNTEALQEFLGEKTLEEVALELLDENDRLAASPERQIIRAAVTEAVKGIAEAATADARAGTLKEIEQLKAENETLLKDAERYRWLREKTSAGPNIQVSEWVGPHEYPLHGVGLDSAIDAALGKAVQP
;
A
#
# COMPACT_ATOMS: atom_id res chain seq x y z
N MET A 1 -0.33 37.45 -28.96
CA MET A 1 -1.21 38.52 -28.47
C MET A 1 -1.02 38.64 -26.96
N THR A 2 -0.89 39.85 -26.42
CA THR A 2 -0.72 40.12 -24.97
C THR A 2 -2.04 40.64 -24.39
N MET A 3 -3.03 39.76 -24.30
CA MET A 3 -4.24 40.01 -23.51
C MET A 3 -3.92 39.72 -22.04
N ASP A 4 -4.38 40.56 -21.12
CA ASP A 4 -4.18 40.33 -19.69
C ASP A 4 -5.01 39.14 -19.22
N LYS A 5 -4.38 37.96 -19.18
CA LYS A 5 -5.01 36.69 -18.81
C LYS A 5 -5.52 36.70 -17.36
N GLN A 6 -4.89 37.46 -16.46
CA GLN A 6 -5.35 37.57 -15.07
C GLN A 6 -6.62 38.42 -14.97
N LYS A 7 -6.70 39.51 -15.74
CA LYS A 7 -7.91 40.33 -15.82
C LYS A 7 -9.07 39.56 -16.48
N LEU A 8 -8.80 38.83 -17.56
CA LEU A 8 -9.78 37.95 -18.22
C LEU A 8 -10.34 36.89 -17.25
N GLN A 9 -9.48 36.19 -16.52
CA GLN A 9 -9.88 35.15 -15.57
C GLN A 9 -10.83 35.71 -14.48
N LYS A 10 -10.53 36.89 -13.93
CA LYS A 10 -11.38 37.53 -12.92
C LYS A 10 -12.76 37.87 -13.46
N LEU A 11 -12.83 38.39 -14.69
CA LEU A 11 -14.11 38.74 -15.34
C LEU A 11 -14.94 37.49 -15.65
N LEU A 12 -14.32 36.41 -16.14
CA LEU A 12 -15.01 35.13 -16.39
C LEU A 12 -15.57 34.51 -15.11
N TRP A 13 -14.83 34.57 -14.00
CA TRP A 13 -15.32 34.08 -12.70
C TRP A 13 -16.44 34.94 -12.14
N ALA A 14 -16.38 36.26 -12.29
CA ALA A 14 -17.46 37.15 -11.90
C ALA A 14 -18.74 36.86 -12.70
N GLU A 15 -18.62 36.63 -14.01
CA GLU A 15 -19.73 36.26 -14.89
C GLU A 15 -20.35 34.91 -14.50
N ALA A 16 -19.53 33.87 -14.32
CA ALA A 16 -20.00 32.54 -13.93
C ALA A 16 -20.67 32.54 -12.54
N ALA A 17 -20.21 33.40 -11.62
CA ALA A 17 -20.83 33.58 -10.31
C ALA A 17 -22.18 34.30 -10.43
N SER A 18 -22.27 35.34 -11.25
CA SER A 18 -23.50 36.09 -11.49
C SER A 18 -24.54 35.31 -12.30
N PHE A 19 -24.15 34.34 -13.12
CA PHE A 19 -25.09 33.43 -13.77
C PHE A 19 -25.87 32.54 -12.77
N ARG A 20 -25.31 32.30 -11.58
CA ARG A 20 -25.93 31.48 -10.53
C ARG A 20 -26.76 32.28 -9.52
N ALA A 21 -26.68 33.61 -9.54
CA ALA A 21 -27.36 34.49 -8.60
C ALA A 21 -28.25 35.46 -9.39
N ASP A 22 -29.54 35.56 -9.08
CA ASP A 22 -30.49 36.36 -9.84
C ASP A 22 -30.05 37.85 -10.05
N CYS A 23 -29.49 38.07 -11.24
CA CYS A 23 -29.80 39.09 -12.24
C CYS A 23 -29.33 40.56 -12.07
N ALA A 24 -28.84 41.05 -10.93
CA ALA A 24 -28.33 42.44 -10.88
C ALA A 24 -26.87 42.57 -11.37
N ASP A 25 -25.98 41.70 -10.89
CA ASP A 25 -24.54 41.78 -11.19
C ASP A 25 -24.17 41.13 -12.53
N TRP A 26 -25.00 40.21 -13.01
CA TRP A 26 -24.84 39.54 -14.31
C TRP A 26 -24.67 40.56 -15.42
N LYS A 27 -25.62 41.50 -15.55
CA LYS A 27 -25.60 42.47 -16.65
C LYS A 27 -24.34 43.34 -16.62
N ARG A 28 -23.93 43.79 -15.44
CA ARG A 28 -22.72 44.61 -15.24
C ARG A 28 -21.45 43.81 -15.56
N ASN A 29 -21.41 42.53 -15.21
CA ASN A 29 -20.26 41.66 -15.47
C ASN A 29 -20.18 41.30 -16.97
N THR A 30 -21.31 41.04 -17.63
CA THR A 30 -21.36 40.80 -19.08
C THR A 30 -20.89 42.02 -19.86
N GLU A 31 -21.36 43.23 -19.47
CA GLU A 31 -20.95 44.50 -20.09
C GLU A 31 -19.45 44.77 -19.90
N ALA A 32 -18.93 44.56 -18.68
CA ALA A 32 -17.49 44.71 -18.40
C ALA A 32 -16.63 43.69 -19.15
N LEU A 33 -17.13 42.46 -19.32
CA LEU A 33 -16.46 41.41 -20.11
C LEU A 33 -16.46 41.78 -21.59
N GLN A 34 -17.60 42.22 -22.15
CA GLN A 34 -17.68 42.68 -23.54
C GLN A 34 -16.77 43.88 -23.82
N GLU A 35 -16.75 44.88 -22.93
CA GLU A 35 -15.82 46.01 -23.04
C GLU A 35 -14.35 45.56 -23.02
N PHE A 36 -14.01 44.59 -22.16
CA PHE A 36 -12.65 44.07 -22.06
C PHE A 36 -12.23 43.24 -23.29
N LEU A 37 -13.15 42.48 -23.87
CA LEU A 37 -12.90 41.67 -25.06
C LEU A 37 -12.81 42.53 -26.34
N GLY A 38 -13.48 43.69 -26.36
CA GLY A 38 -13.44 44.65 -27.46
C GLY A 38 -14.09 44.08 -28.72
N GLU A 39 -13.32 43.93 -29.80
CA GLU A 39 -13.81 43.36 -31.07
C GLU A 39 -13.92 41.83 -31.05
N LYS A 40 -13.30 41.16 -30.06
CA LYS A 40 -13.34 39.70 -29.97
C LYS A 40 -14.58 39.23 -29.25
N THR A 41 -15.15 38.14 -29.73
CA THR A 41 -16.16 37.37 -29.04
C THR A 41 -15.54 36.52 -27.92
N LEU A 42 -16.36 36.11 -26.96
CA LEU A 42 -15.93 35.22 -25.88
C LEU A 42 -15.47 33.87 -26.46
N GLU A 43 -16.16 33.40 -27.49
CA GLU A 43 -15.87 32.16 -28.21
C GLU A 43 -14.48 32.21 -28.89
N GLU A 44 -14.14 33.31 -29.56
CA GLU A 44 -12.82 33.49 -30.17
C GLU A 44 -11.70 33.48 -29.12
N VAL A 45 -11.91 34.13 -27.97
CA VAL A 45 -10.94 34.11 -26.88
C VAL A 45 -10.83 32.72 -26.24
N ALA A 46 -11.94 31.99 -26.11
CA ALA A 46 -11.92 30.62 -25.62
C ALA A 46 -11.12 29.69 -26.55
N LEU A 47 -11.30 29.82 -27.87
CA LEU A 47 -10.53 29.08 -28.87
C LEU A 47 -9.04 29.43 -28.82
N GLU A 48 -8.69 30.71 -28.71
CA GLU A 48 -7.30 31.14 -28.56
C GLU A 48 -6.63 30.63 -27.28
N LEU A 49 -7.39 30.54 -26.18
CA LEU A 49 -6.90 29.96 -24.93
C LEU A 49 -6.70 28.44 -25.04
N LEU A 50 -7.52 27.74 -25.82
CA LEU A 50 -7.33 26.32 -26.11
C LEU A 50 -6.06 26.11 -26.95
N ASP A 51 -5.88 26.87 -28.03
CA ASP A 51 -4.67 26.83 -28.86
C ASP A 51 -3.41 27.16 -28.05
N GLU A 52 -3.50 28.14 -27.14
CA GLU A 52 -2.42 28.48 -26.22
C GLU A 52 -2.12 27.32 -25.26
N ASN A 53 -3.15 26.65 -24.74
CA ASN A 53 -2.98 25.52 -23.84
C ASN A 53 -2.32 24.34 -24.57
N ASP A 54 -2.73 24.06 -25.80
CA ASP A 54 -2.12 23.04 -26.65
C ASP A 54 -0.66 23.38 -26.95
N ARG A 55 -0.36 24.65 -27.26
CA ARG A 55 1.02 25.11 -27.45
C ARG A 55 1.86 24.99 -26.17
N LEU A 56 1.30 25.32 -25.01
CA LEU A 56 1.98 25.17 -23.72
C LEU A 56 2.19 23.70 -23.38
N ALA A 57 1.21 22.84 -23.66
CA ALA A 57 1.34 21.39 -23.48
C ALA A 57 2.40 20.79 -24.40
N ALA A 58 2.52 21.32 -25.62
CA ALA A 58 3.55 20.97 -26.58
C ALA A 58 4.90 21.67 -26.35
N SER A 59 5.02 22.59 -25.37
CA SER A 59 6.27 23.34 -25.17
C SER A 59 7.42 22.37 -24.82
N PRO A 60 8.61 22.56 -25.42
CA PRO A 60 9.76 21.69 -25.12
C PRO A 60 10.09 21.66 -23.63
N GLU A 61 9.99 22.79 -22.91
CA GLU A 61 10.28 22.78 -21.46
C GLU A 61 9.29 21.92 -20.69
N ARG A 62 7.99 22.00 -20.99
CA ARG A 62 6.97 21.16 -20.33
C ARG A 62 7.17 19.69 -20.67
N GLN A 63 7.51 19.36 -21.91
CA GLN A 63 7.79 17.97 -22.30
C GLN A 63 9.00 17.41 -21.57
N ILE A 64 10.09 18.18 -21.48
CA ILE A 64 11.31 17.79 -20.75
C ILE A 64 10.99 17.59 -19.26
N ILE A 65 10.30 18.53 -18.64
CA ILE A 65 9.91 18.42 -17.22
C ILE A 65 9.03 17.19 -17.01
N ARG A 66 8.02 16.97 -17.87
CA ARG A 66 7.12 15.81 -17.77
C ARG A 66 7.89 14.49 -17.89
N ALA A 67 8.80 14.38 -18.85
CA ALA A 67 9.62 13.20 -19.03
C ALA A 67 10.52 12.96 -17.80
N ALA A 68 11.21 14.00 -17.31
CA ALA A 68 12.06 13.90 -16.14
C ALA A 68 11.27 13.49 -14.88
N VAL A 69 10.09 14.06 -14.66
CA VAL A 69 9.21 13.69 -13.54
C VAL A 69 8.72 12.25 -13.69
N THR A 70 8.36 11.82 -14.90
CA THR A 70 7.88 10.44 -15.14
C THR A 70 8.97 9.42 -14.79
N GLU A 71 10.21 9.66 -15.24
CA GLU A 71 11.34 8.77 -14.92
C GLU A 71 11.69 8.80 -13.44
N ALA A 72 11.68 9.97 -12.80
CA ALA A 72 11.94 10.09 -11.37
C ALA A 72 10.89 9.32 -10.53
N VAL A 73 9.61 9.46 -10.86
CA VAL A 73 8.51 8.74 -10.19
C VAL A 73 8.64 7.24 -10.39
N LYS A 74 8.98 6.80 -11.61
CA LYS A 74 9.21 5.39 -11.91
C LYS A 74 10.37 4.82 -11.07
N GLY A 75 11.51 5.52 -11.01
CA GLY A 75 12.66 5.10 -10.20
C GLY A 75 12.34 5.02 -8.71
N ILE A 76 11.55 5.96 -8.17
CA ILE A 76 11.09 5.94 -6.78
C ILE A 76 10.20 4.71 -6.52
N ALA A 77 9.25 4.43 -7.42
CA ALA A 77 8.38 3.26 -7.31
C ALA A 77 9.18 1.95 -7.35
N GLU A 78 10.13 1.82 -8.26
CA GLU A 78 11.01 0.65 -8.37
C GLU A 78 11.83 0.45 -7.09
N ALA A 79 12.44 1.52 -6.56
CA ALA A 79 13.21 1.46 -5.32
C ALA A 79 12.35 1.03 -4.12
N ALA A 80 11.14 1.57 -3.99
CA ALA A 80 10.21 1.18 -2.92
C ALA A 80 9.82 -0.30 -3.01
N THR A 81 9.59 -0.82 -4.23
CA THR A 81 9.28 -2.24 -4.42
C THR A 81 10.48 -3.15 -4.11
N ALA A 82 11.69 -2.71 -4.43
CA ALA A 82 12.91 -3.45 -4.12
C ALA A 82 13.16 -3.52 -2.60
N ASP A 83 12.94 -2.41 -1.88
CA ASP A 83 13.08 -2.36 -0.43
C ASP A 83 12.07 -3.28 0.29
N ALA A 84 10.80 -3.23 -0.12
CA ALA A 84 9.76 -4.13 0.40
C ALA A 84 10.10 -5.61 0.15
N ARG A 85 10.63 -5.94 -1.03
CA ARG A 85 11.10 -7.30 -1.34
C ARG A 85 12.29 -7.70 -0.47
N ALA A 86 13.25 -6.80 -0.24
CA ALA A 86 14.39 -7.06 0.63
C ALA A 86 13.95 -7.32 2.08
N GLY A 87 12.98 -6.56 2.59
CA GLY A 87 12.38 -6.81 3.91
C GLY A 87 11.72 -8.19 3.99
N THR A 88 10.93 -8.56 2.98
CA THR A 88 10.27 -9.87 2.91
C THR A 88 11.29 -11.02 2.84
N LEU A 89 12.37 -10.86 2.09
CA LEU A 89 13.43 -11.87 1.98
C LEU A 89 14.13 -12.11 3.31
N LYS A 90 14.42 -11.05 4.08
CA LYS A 90 14.99 -11.17 5.42
C LYS A 90 14.07 -11.94 6.36
N GLU A 91 12.77 -11.65 6.33
CA GLU A 91 11.77 -12.38 7.13
C GLU A 91 11.73 -13.87 6.73
N ILE A 92 11.77 -14.18 5.44
CA ILE A 92 11.81 -15.57 4.95
C ILE A 92 13.08 -16.29 5.44
N GLU A 93 14.24 -15.63 5.41
CA GLU A 93 15.49 -16.19 5.91
C GLU A 93 15.44 -16.44 7.41
N GLN A 94 14.91 -15.49 8.18
CA GLN A 94 14.70 -15.65 9.61
C GLN A 94 13.76 -16.81 9.93
N LEU A 95 12.58 -16.85 9.30
CA LEU A 95 11.61 -17.93 9.50
C LEU A 95 12.16 -19.30 9.07
N LYS A 96 13.02 -19.36 8.05
CA LYS A 96 13.72 -20.61 7.69
C LYS A 96 14.69 -21.06 8.78
N ALA A 97 15.48 -20.14 9.33
CA ALA A 97 16.41 -20.45 10.41
C ALA A 97 15.70 -20.88 11.70
N GLU A 98 14.59 -20.21 12.04
CA GLU A 98 13.72 -20.58 13.16
C GLU A 98 13.10 -21.97 12.94
N ASN A 99 12.55 -22.24 11.76
CA ASN A 99 12.02 -23.57 11.41
C ASN A 99 13.09 -24.65 11.49
N GLU A 100 14.31 -24.40 11.00
CA GLU A 100 15.40 -25.37 11.11
C GLU A 100 15.73 -25.68 12.58
N THR A 101 15.71 -24.66 13.44
CA THR A 101 15.93 -24.82 14.88
C THR A 101 14.81 -25.62 15.53
N LEU A 102 13.56 -25.30 15.22
CA LEU A 102 12.38 -26.03 15.73
C LEU A 102 12.35 -27.47 15.24
N LEU A 103 12.75 -27.74 14.00
CA LEU A 103 12.88 -29.11 13.48
C LEU A 103 13.93 -29.90 14.23
N LYS A 104 15.12 -29.33 14.45
CA LYS A 104 16.17 -29.98 15.26
C LYS A 104 15.68 -30.25 16.67
N ASP A 105 14.95 -29.31 17.28
CA ASP A 105 14.42 -29.52 18.62
C ASP A 105 13.33 -30.60 18.65
N ALA A 106 12.41 -30.62 17.67
CA ALA A 106 11.41 -31.67 17.54
C ALA A 106 12.03 -33.06 17.29
N GLU A 107 13.09 -33.14 16.49
CA GLU A 107 13.84 -34.37 16.22
C GLU A 107 14.46 -34.95 17.50
N ARG A 108 14.95 -34.10 18.42
CA ARG A 108 15.49 -34.54 19.72
C ARG A 108 14.49 -35.32 20.57
N TYR A 109 13.20 -35.12 20.37
CA TYR A 109 12.13 -35.82 21.10
C TYR A 109 11.43 -36.89 20.28
N ARG A 110 11.84 -37.10 19.02
CA ARG A 110 11.23 -38.09 18.12
C ARG A 110 11.35 -39.51 18.65
N TRP A 111 12.47 -39.83 19.30
CA TRP A 111 12.71 -41.14 19.91
C TRP A 111 11.68 -41.51 20.98
N LEU A 112 11.03 -40.54 21.65
CA LEU A 112 9.98 -40.80 22.64
C LEU A 112 8.76 -41.51 22.01
N ARG A 113 8.53 -41.30 20.71
CA ARG A 113 7.40 -41.88 19.97
C ARG A 113 7.73 -43.24 19.34
N GLU A 114 9.00 -43.62 19.28
CA GLU A 114 9.42 -44.90 18.70
C GLU A 114 9.19 -46.07 19.66
N LYS A 115 8.74 -47.21 19.13
CA LYS A 115 8.67 -48.47 19.87
C LYS A 115 9.96 -49.24 19.65
N THR A 116 10.59 -49.69 20.72
CA THR A 116 11.73 -50.61 20.65
C THR A 116 11.26 -52.05 20.75
N SER A 117 12.18 -53.00 20.54
CA SER A 117 11.94 -54.42 20.80
C SER A 117 11.57 -54.73 22.26
N ALA A 118 11.84 -53.80 23.19
CA ALA A 118 11.49 -53.92 24.61
C ALA A 118 10.16 -53.24 24.98
N GLY A 119 9.45 -52.62 24.02
CA GLY A 119 8.25 -51.84 24.27
C GLY A 119 8.44 -50.32 24.03
N PRO A 120 7.49 -49.48 24.45
CA PRO A 120 7.62 -48.02 24.31
C PRO A 120 8.71 -47.46 25.21
N ASN A 121 9.33 -46.36 24.76
CA ASN A 121 10.46 -45.71 25.46
C ASN A 121 10.07 -44.95 26.74
N ILE A 122 8.78 -44.75 26.98
CA ILE A 122 8.25 -44.12 28.20
C ILE A 122 7.29 -45.11 28.88
N GLN A 123 7.51 -45.28 30.18
CA GLN A 123 6.59 -45.96 31.08
C GLN A 123 6.17 -45.01 32.18
N VAL A 124 4.90 -45.05 32.57
CA VAL A 124 4.37 -44.26 33.68
C VAL A 124 4.15 -45.19 34.86
N SER A 125 4.78 -44.88 35.98
CA SER A 125 4.61 -45.59 37.24
C SER A 125 3.56 -44.86 38.09
N GLU A 126 2.51 -45.57 38.48
CA GLU A 126 1.53 -45.05 39.43
C GLU A 126 2.12 -45.13 40.85
N TRP A 127 2.09 -44.03 41.60
CA TRP A 127 2.70 -43.97 42.95
C TRP A 127 2.06 -45.02 43.88
N VAL A 128 0.75 -45.28 43.75
CA VAL A 128 0.00 -46.27 44.55
C VAL A 128 -0.51 -47.41 43.64
N GLY A 129 0.24 -48.52 43.52
CA GLY A 129 -0.23 -49.75 42.86
C GLY A 129 0.85 -50.44 42.00
N PRO A 130 0.71 -51.74 41.65
CA PRO A 130 1.79 -52.52 41.04
C PRO A 130 1.77 -52.50 39.50
N HIS A 131 1.48 -51.36 38.86
CA HIS A 131 1.26 -51.32 37.41
C HIS A 131 2.06 -50.19 36.73
N GLU A 132 3.01 -50.57 35.88
CA GLU A 132 3.63 -49.68 34.88
C GLU A 132 2.77 -49.74 33.61
N TYR A 133 2.30 -48.58 33.14
CA TYR A 133 1.51 -48.50 31.92
C TYR A 133 2.34 -47.90 30.77
N PRO A 134 2.30 -48.52 29.57
CA PRO A 134 2.98 -47.98 28.38
C PRO A 134 2.28 -46.72 27.87
N LEU A 135 2.92 -45.55 27.97
CA LEU A 135 2.41 -44.31 27.38
C LEU A 135 2.98 -44.12 25.98
N HIS A 136 2.12 -44.19 24.95
CA HIS A 136 2.53 -44.06 23.55
C HIS A 136 1.40 -43.56 22.67
N GLY A 137 1.73 -43.16 21.42
CA GLY A 137 0.75 -42.69 20.43
C GLY A 137 0.00 -41.44 20.92
N VAL A 138 -1.31 -41.37 20.64
CA VAL A 138 -2.15 -40.19 20.93
C VAL A 138 -2.13 -39.78 22.41
N GLY A 139 -2.04 -40.74 23.33
CA GLY A 139 -1.98 -40.44 24.77
C GLY A 139 -0.68 -39.76 25.19
N LEU A 140 0.45 -40.16 24.58
CA LEU A 140 1.74 -39.50 24.78
C LEU A 140 1.73 -38.09 24.18
N ASP A 141 1.22 -37.94 22.96
CA ASP A 141 1.16 -36.65 22.26
C ASP A 141 0.30 -35.65 23.04
N SER A 142 -0.87 -36.08 23.53
CA SER A 142 -1.75 -35.24 24.35
C SER A 142 -1.10 -34.80 25.67
N ALA A 143 -0.30 -35.66 26.30
CA ALA A 143 0.42 -35.32 27.53
C ALA A 143 1.55 -34.31 27.27
N ILE A 144 2.26 -34.45 26.15
CA ILE A 144 3.29 -33.51 25.69
C ILE A 144 2.65 -32.15 25.38
N ASP A 145 1.57 -32.12 24.60
CA ASP A 145 0.86 -30.89 24.24
C ASP A 145 0.30 -30.19 25.47
N ALA A 146 -0.25 -30.93 26.44
CA ALA A 146 -0.72 -30.37 27.70
C ALA A 146 0.42 -29.79 28.57
N ALA A 147 1.61 -30.39 28.55
CA ALA A 147 2.77 -29.89 29.26
C ALA A 147 3.35 -28.62 28.59
N LEU A 148 3.50 -28.63 27.26
CA LEU A 148 3.98 -27.49 26.49
C LEU A 148 2.98 -26.33 26.50
N GLY A 149 1.67 -26.61 26.40
CA GLY A 149 0.62 -25.59 26.47
C GLY A 149 0.56 -24.85 27.80
N LYS A 150 1.00 -25.47 28.90
CA LYS A 150 1.16 -24.80 30.21
C LYS A 150 2.44 -23.97 30.31
N ALA A 151 3.47 -24.30 29.54
CA ALA A 151 4.74 -23.58 29.53
C ALA A 151 4.72 -22.32 28.63
N VAL A 152 3.70 -22.18 27.76
CA VAL A 152 3.55 -21.07 26.80
C VAL A 152 2.62 -19.95 27.30
N GLN A 153 2.04 -20.08 28.51
CA GLN A 153 1.33 -18.95 29.14
C GLN A 153 2.34 -17.99 29.81
N PRO A 154 2.25 -16.67 29.56
CA PRO A 154 3.19 -15.68 30.12
C PRO A 154 3.11 -15.55 31.64
#